data_AF-A0A7W5GCH6-F1
#
_entry.id   AF-A0A7W5GCH6-F1
#
_cell.length_a   1.000
_cell.length_b   1.000
_cell.length_c   1.000
_cell.angle_alpha   90.00
_cell.angle_beta   90.00
_cell.angle_gamma   90.00
#
_symmetry.space_group_name_H-M   'P 1'
#
loop_
_entity.id
_entity.type
_entity.pdbx_description
1 polymer ?
#
loop_
_entity_poly.entity_id
_entity_poly.type
_entity_poly.pdbx_seq_one_letter_code
_entity_poly.pdbx_strand_id
1 'polypeptide(L)'
;MNIAVWIIQGLAALGFVYSGWLKAFQYESAKKSWGWVSDVPKAFVVFIGLAELLGAIGLILPQATNIAPVWTPIAAAGLAAVVLLGAIFHVARKEYREIGVNIVFFALALFIAICRF
;
A
#
# COMPACT_ATOMS: atom_id res chain seq x y z
N MET A 1 14.47 -8.62 -17.77
CA MET A 1 13.34 -9.22 -17.01
C MET A 1 13.88 -9.68 -15.66
N ASN A 2 13.83 -8.83 -14.63
CA ASN A 2 14.30 -9.23 -13.30
C ASN A 2 13.15 -9.94 -12.59
N ILE A 3 13.16 -11.28 -12.62
CA ILE A 3 12.17 -12.13 -11.93
C ILE A 3 12.03 -11.72 -10.46
N ALA A 4 13.14 -11.32 -9.81
CA ALA A 4 13.15 -10.77 -8.46
C ALA A 4 12.22 -9.56 -8.27
N VAL A 5 12.22 -8.60 -9.21
CA VAL A 5 11.37 -7.40 -9.12
C VAL A 5 9.90 -7.77 -9.30
N TRP A 6 9.60 -8.74 -10.17
CA TRP A 6 8.24 -9.26 -10.34
C TRP A 6 7.72 -9.97 -9.09
N ILE A 7 8.56 -10.78 -8.42
CA ILE A 7 8.20 -11.43 -7.16
C ILE A 7 7.89 -10.38 -6.10
N ILE A 8 8.76 -9.38 -5.95
CA ILE A 8 8.58 -8.30 -4.98
C ILE A 8 7.31 -7.49 -5.28
N GLN A 9 7.05 -7.18 -6.57
CA GLN A 9 5.82 -6.53 -7.00
C GLN A 9 4.58 -7.36 -6.68
N GLY A 10 4.61 -8.67 -6.95
CA GLY A 10 3.49 -9.57 -6.64
C GLY A 10 3.20 -9.61 -5.15
N LEU A 11 4.23 -9.74 -4.31
CA LEU A 11 4.09 -9.75 -2.86
C LEU A 11 3.55 -8.41 -2.33
N ALA A 12 4.10 -7.29 -2.78
CA ALA A 12 3.63 -5.96 -2.39
C ALA A 12 2.18 -5.73 -2.83
N ALA A 13 1.84 -6.08 -4.08
CA ALA A 13 0.48 -5.94 -4.61
C ALA A 13 -0.52 -6.78 -3.81
N LEU A 14 -0.21 -8.03 -3.49
CA LEU A 14 -1.09 -8.88 -2.66
C LEU A 14 -1.32 -8.26 -1.27
N GLY A 15 -0.28 -7.75 -0.64
CA GLY A 15 -0.40 -7.11 0.67
C GLY A 15 -1.23 -5.83 0.64
N PHE A 16 -1.02 -4.97 -0.37
CA PHE A 16 -1.83 -3.76 -0.57
C PHE A 16 -3.27 -4.08 -0.96
N VAL A 17 -3.51 -5.14 -1.73
CA VAL A 17 -4.87 -5.62 -2.04
C VAL A 17 -5.56 -6.08 -0.75
N TYR A 18 -4.90 -6.89 0.06
CA TYR A 18 -5.47 -7.36 1.33
C TYR A 18 -5.81 -6.20 2.26
N SER A 19 -4.84 -5.30 2.49
CA SER A 19 -5.03 -4.10 3.31
C SER A 19 -6.14 -3.20 2.77
N GLY A 20 -6.08 -2.89 1.47
CA GLY A 20 -7.01 -1.99 0.82
C GLY A 20 -8.43 -2.55 0.78
N TRP A 21 -8.58 -3.86 0.56
CA TRP A 21 -9.87 -4.54 0.55
C TRP A 21 -10.55 -4.50 1.92
N LEU A 22 -9.80 -4.76 2.99
CA LEU A 22 -10.31 -4.65 4.36
C LEU A 22 -10.81 -3.23 4.64
N LYS A 23 -10.02 -2.21 4.30
CA LYS A 23 -10.35 -0.80 4.54
C LYS A 23 -11.53 -0.31 3.70
N ALA A 24 -11.60 -0.68 2.43
CA ALA A 24 -12.60 -0.20 1.48
C ALA A 24 -13.95 -0.92 1.61
N PHE A 25 -13.94 -2.25 1.75
CA PHE A 25 -15.16 -3.07 1.64
C PHE A 25 -15.53 -3.80 2.93
N GLN A 26 -14.58 -4.04 3.84
CA GLN A 26 -14.81 -4.77 5.09
C GLN A 26 -14.45 -3.93 6.32
N TYR A 27 -14.99 -2.72 6.39
CA TYR A 27 -14.66 -1.75 7.44
C TYR A 27 -14.81 -2.29 8.87
N GLU A 28 -15.84 -3.12 9.15
CA GLU A 28 -16.00 -3.73 10.47
C GLU A 28 -14.94 -4.79 10.78
N SER A 29 -14.43 -5.50 9.78
CA SER A 29 -13.25 -6.37 9.94
C SER A 29 -11.99 -5.53 10.17
N ALA A 30 -11.81 -4.46 9.40
CA ALA A 30 -10.67 -3.55 9.56
C ALA A 30 -10.62 -2.90 10.96
N LYS A 31 -11.77 -2.51 11.53
CA LYS A 31 -11.89 -2.02 12.91
C LYS A 31 -11.43 -3.02 13.95
N LYS A 32 -11.75 -4.30 13.75
CA LYS A 32 -11.34 -5.38 14.67
C LYS A 32 -9.85 -5.68 14.56
N SER A 33 -9.30 -5.55 13.36
CA SER A 33 -7.88 -5.78 13.10
C SER A 33 -6.98 -4.64 13.59
N TRP A 34 -7.44 -3.39 13.45
CA TRP A 34 -6.62 -2.22 13.73
C TRP A 34 -7.37 -1.17 14.54
N GLY A 35 -6.83 -0.84 15.72
CA GLY A 35 -7.44 0.13 16.64
C GLY A 35 -7.68 1.50 16.02
N TRP A 36 -6.74 1.97 15.19
CA TRP A 36 -6.80 3.30 14.60
C TRP A 36 -8.00 3.57 13.70
N VAL A 37 -8.59 2.51 13.13
CA VAL A 37 -9.70 2.59 12.18
C VAL A 37 -10.95 3.19 12.82
N SER A 38 -11.09 3.07 14.15
CA SER A 38 -12.21 3.64 14.91
C SER A 38 -12.01 5.11 15.27
N ASP A 39 -10.78 5.61 15.21
CA ASP A 39 -10.44 6.96 15.67
C ASP A 39 -10.47 8.01 14.56
N VAL A 40 -10.63 7.57 13.31
CA VAL A 40 -10.72 8.42 12.14
C VAL A 40 -12.06 8.23 11.42
N PRO A 41 -12.52 9.23 10.65
CA PRO A 41 -13.76 9.09 9.90
C PRO A 41 -13.74 7.87 8.97
N LYS A 42 -14.82 7.09 8.94
CA LYS A 42 -14.97 5.91 8.07
C LYS A 42 -14.62 6.22 6.60
N ALA A 43 -15.05 7.38 6.10
CA ALA A 43 -14.77 7.81 4.74
C ALA A 43 -13.27 7.93 4.46
N PHE A 44 -12.47 8.37 5.43
CA PHE A 44 -11.02 8.48 5.30
C PHE A 44 -10.36 7.09 5.22
N VAL A 45 -10.82 6.12 6.03
CA VAL A 45 -10.34 4.73 5.96
C VAL A 45 -10.66 4.12 4.60
N VAL A 46 -11.89 4.30 4.11
CA VAL A 46 -12.31 3.82 2.79
C VAL A 46 -11.48 4.46 1.68
N PHE A 47 -11.21 5.77 1.77
CA PHE A 47 -10.35 6.47 0.82
C PHE A 47 -8.94 5.88 0.75
N ILE A 48 -8.31 5.62 1.91
CA ILE A 48 -7.01 4.95 1.97
C ILE A 48 -7.10 3.57 1.31
N GLY A 49 -8.14 2.79 1.63
CA GLY A 49 -8.32 1.47 1.06
C GLY A 49 -8.45 1.46 -0.46
N LEU A 50 -9.23 2.39 -1.01
CA LEU A 50 -9.37 2.56 -2.46
C LEU A 50 -8.05 3.01 -3.11
N ALA A 51 -7.31 3.92 -2.46
CA ALA A 51 -6.01 4.35 -2.94
C ALA A 51 -4.98 3.19 -2.97
N GLU A 52 -4.97 2.34 -1.94
CA GLU A 52 -4.13 1.14 -1.89
C GLU A 52 -4.48 0.14 -3.00
N LEU A 53 -5.78 -0.08 -3.26
CA LEU A 53 -6.24 -0.96 -4.33
C LEU A 53 -5.86 -0.43 -5.72
N LEU A 54 -6.07 0.87 -5.97
CA LEU A 54 -5.67 1.52 -7.22
C LEU A 54 -4.15 1.45 -7.42
N GLY A 55 -3.38 1.69 -6.35
CA GLY A 55 -1.93 1.58 -6.37
C GLY A 55 -1.48 0.15 -6.68
N ALA A 56 -2.10 -0.87 -6.09
CA ALA A 56 -1.78 -2.27 -6.36
C ALA A 56 -2.06 -2.67 -7.83
N ILE A 57 -3.16 -2.17 -8.40
CA ILE A 57 -3.45 -2.34 -9.83
C ILE A 57 -2.37 -1.65 -10.68
N GLY A 58 -2.02 -0.41 -10.36
CA GLY A 58 -0.96 0.34 -11.04
C GLY A 58 0.43 -0.30 -10.93
N LEU A 59 0.67 -1.08 -9.88
CA LEU A 59 1.92 -1.79 -9.66
C LEU A 59 2.15 -2.95 -10.64
N ILE A 60 1.07 -3.58 -11.13
CA ILE A 60 1.12 -4.81 -11.94
C ILE A 60 0.69 -4.54 -13.39
N LEU A 61 -0.45 -3.86 -13.58
CA LEU A 61 -1.15 -3.80 -14.85
C LEU A 61 -0.38 -3.07 -15.97
N PRO A 62 0.23 -1.89 -15.74
CA PRO A 62 0.98 -1.18 -16.78
C PRO A 62 2.22 -1.96 -17.24
N GLN A 63 2.93 -2.58 -16.31
CA GLN A 63 4.12 -3.39 -16.62
C GLN A 63 3.76 -4.72 -17.30
N ALA A 64 2.64 -5.35 -16.91
CA ALA A 64 2.19 -6.63 -17.47
C ALA A 64 1.62 -6.46 -18.89
N THR A 65 0.93 -5.36 -19.15
CA THR A 65 0.33 -5.05 -20.45
C THR A 65 1.28 -4.32 -21.41
N ASN A 66 2.44 -3.86 -20.90
CA ASN A 66 3.35 -2.94 -21.60
C ASN A 66 2.70 -1.62 -22.05
N ILE A 67 1.56 -1.24 -21.47
CA ILE A 67 0.87 0.02 -21.76
C ILE A 67 1.32 1.05 -20.72
N ALA A 68 2.09 2.04 -21.19
CA ALA A 68 2.67 3.11 -20.37
C ALA A 68 3.31 2.61 -19.04
N PRO A 69 4.40 1.81 -19.10
CA PRO A 69 5.05 1.21 -17.93
C PRO A 69 5.48 2.22 -16.84
N VAL A 70 5.66 3.49 -17.21
CA VAL A 70 5.98 4.59 -16.28
C VAL A 70 4.91 4.79 -15.19
N TRP A 71 3.68 4.32 -15.37
CA TRP A 71 2.66 4.36 -14.32
C TRP A 71 2.96 3.43 -13.15
N THR A 72 3.75 2.37 -13.35
CA THR A 72 4.14 1.44 -12.29
C THR A 72 5.03 2.08 -11.22
N PRO A 73 6.15 2.75 -11.54
CA PRO A 73 6.95 3.44 -10.52
C PRO A 73 6.19 4.61 -9.88
N ILE A 74 5.30 5.28 -10.60
CA ILE A 74 4.42 6.34 -10.04
C ILE A 74 3.46 5.75 -9.02
N ALA A 75 2.80 4.63 -9.32
CA ALA A 75 1.91 3.94 -8.40
C ALA A 75 2.67 3.44 -7.16
N ALA A 76 3.88 2.91 -7.35
CA ALA A 76 4.75 2.49 -6.26
C ALA A 76 5.15 3.67 -5.36
N ALA A 77 5.48 4.84 -5.93
CA ALA A 77 5.76 6.05 -5.16
C ALA A 77 4.53 6.55 -4.38
N GLY A 78 3.34 6.50 -4.98
CA GLY A 78 2.07 6.84 -4.31
C GLY A 78 1.79 5.92 -3.14
N LEU A 79 1.96 4.61 -3.31
CA LEU A 79 1.84 3.63 -2.24
C LEU A 79 2.86 3.88 -1.13
N ALA A 80 4.12 4.15 -1.48
CA ALA A 80 5.16 4.51 -0.52
C ALA A 80 4.77 5.75 0.30
N ALA A 81 4.18 6.77 -0.32
CA ALA A 81 3.67 7.95 0.39
C ALA A 81 2.54 7.58 1.37
N VAL A 82 1.60 6.73 0.98
CA VAL A 82 0.49 6.27 1.86
C VAL A 82 1.02 5.57 3.11
N VAL A 83 1.93 4.60 2.95
CA VAL A 83 2.49 3.89 4.12
C VAL A 83 3.41 4.77 4.97
N LEU A 84 4.13 5.72 4.36
CA LEU A 84 4.95 6.69 5.08
C LEU A 84 4.08 7.60 5.96
N LEU A 85 3.00 8.15 5.41
CA LEU A 85 2.05 8.96 6.17
C LEU A 85 1.39 8.13 7.30
N GLY A 86 1.04 6.88 7.02
CA GLY A 86 0.56 5.96 8.04
C GLY A 86 1.59 5.70 9.15
N ALA A 87 2.88 5.58 8.80
CA ALA A 87 3.94 5.36 9.79
C ALA A 87 4.08 6.56 10.72
N ILE A 88 4.08 7.78 10.15
CA ILE A 88 4.09 9.04 10.92
C ILE A 88 2.88 9.12 11.86
N PHE A 89 1.70 8.72 11.37
CA PHE A 89 0.48 8.66 12.16
C PHE A 89 0.60 7.69 13.35
N HIS A 90 1.13 6.48 13.15
CA HIS A 90 1.35 5.53 14.25
C HIS A 90 2.45 5.98 15.23
N VAL A 91 3.49 6.68 14.76
CA VAL A 91 4.51 7.31 15.63
C VAL A 91 3.85 8.31 16.57
N ALA A 92 2.99 9.19 16.05
CA ALA A 92 2.28 10.19 16.86
C ALA A 92 1.39 9.53 17.94
N ARG A 93 0.92 8.30 17.70
CA ARG A 93 0.07 7.53 18.62
C ARG A 93 0.84 6.55 19.51
N LYS A 94 2.16 6.46 19.39
CA LYS A 94 3.02 5.51 20.11
C LYS A 94 2.66 4.03 19.85
N GLU A 95 2.11 3.73 18.68
CA GLU A 95 1.71 2.38 18.26
C GLU A 95 2.85 1.68 17.51
N TYR A 96 3.94 1.38 18.21
CA TYR A 96 5.19 0.92 17.57
C TYR A 96 5.09 -0.41 16.82
N ARG A 97 4.11 -1.25 17.18
CA ARG A 97 3.88 -2.54 16.52
C ARG A 97 3.44 -2.39 15.06
N GLU A 98 2.56 -1.43 14.79
CA GLU A 98 2.01 -1.19 13.44
C GLU A 98 3.03 -0.52 12.51
N ILE A 99 3.97 0.25 13.09
CA ILE A 99 5.05 0.90 12.33
C ILE A 99 5.91 -0.14 11.57
N GLY A 100 6.16 -1.30 12.19
CA GLY A 100 6.98 -2.35 11.56
C GLY A 100 6.42 -2.80 10.21
N VAL A 101 5.10 -2.98 10.12
CA VAL A 101 4.42 -3.33 8.86
C VAL A 101 4.58 -2.21 7.85
N ASN A 102 4.34 -0.96 8.25
CA ASN A 102 4.48 0.18 7.34
C ASN A 102 5.91 0.33 6.79
N ILE A 103 6.94 0.11 7.60
CA ILE A 103 8.34 0.16 7.17
C ILE A 103 8.61 -0.90 6.10
N VAL A 104 8.14 -2.13 6.30
CA VAL A 104 8.32 -3.21 5.33
C VAL A 104 7.63 -2.86 4.00
N PHE A 105 6.36 -2.45 4.04
CA PHE A 105 5.64 -2.06 2.83
C PHE A 105 6.23 -0.82 2.15
N PHE A 106 6.73 0.14 2.92
CA PHE A 106 7.44 1.31 2.40
C PHE A 106 8.71 0.90 1.67
N ALA A 107 9.53 0.02 2.26
CA ALA A 107 10.76 -0.47 1.64
C ALA A 107 10.47 -1.23 0.34
N LEU A 108 9.44 -2.08 0.32
CA LEU A 108 9.02 -2.78 -0.89
C LEU A 108 8.56 -1.80 -1.98
N ALA A 109 7.68 -0.86 -1.64
CA ALA A 109 7.15 0.12 -2.58
C ALA A 109 8.26 1.03 -3.15
N LEU A 110 9.17 1.50 -2.30
CA LEU A 110 10.31 2.33 -2.70
C LEU A 110 11.27 1.55 -3.60
N PHE A 111 11.59 0.30 -3.26
CA PHE A 111 12.43 -0.56 -4.09
C PHE A 111 11.82 -0.76 -5.48
N ILE A 112 10.52 -1.01 -5.56
CA ILE A 112 9.81 -1.16 -6.84
C ILE A 112 9.85 0.12 -7.65
N ALA A 113 9.62 1.28 -7.00
CA ALA A 113 9.70 2.57 -7.66
C ALA A 113 11.08 2.77 -8.29
N ILE A 114 12.16 2.60 -7.51
CA ILE A 114 13.54 2.78 -7.98
C ILE A 114 13.90 1.81 -9.11
N CYS A 115 13.50 0.54 -9.01
CA CYS A 115 13.84 -0.47 -10.02
C CYS A 115 13.01 -0.40 -11.31
N ARG A 116 11.92 0.39 -11.34
CA ARG A 116 11.01 0.51 -12.49
C ARG A 116 10.95 1.92 -13.09
N PHE A 117 11.62 2.90 -12.47
CA PHE A 117 11.88 4.22 -13.07
C PHE A 117 12.85 4.14 -14.25
#